data_AF-A0A913YPS7-F1
#
_entry.id   AF-A0A913YPS7-F1
#
_cell.length_a   1.000
_cell.length_b   1.000
_cell.length_c   1.000
_cell.angle_alpha   90.00
_cell.angle_beta   90.00
_cell.angle_gamma   90.00
#
_symmetry.space_group_name_H-M   'P 1'
#
loop_
_entity.id
_entity.type
_entity.pdbx_description
1 polymer ?
#
loop_
_entity_poly.entity_id
_entity_poly.type
_entity_poly.pdbx_seq_one_letter_code
_entity_poly.pdbx_strand_id
1 'polypeptide(L)'
;MPIATDFPQAFAGYFRDTVDILVGWHIDTSQQESLTRHTSECLIQLHPYWASDIAFSLTLLGQFLEDMEAYAEELSMVLVTSPYTSLPKLTALVRVLMTVINGIGEYFSPSQTPAVTIPYITDIVQRIIHCISLSGFTFYYEELFIVGNQCLSSMCKSLQVYFAGCCHQTGVFISQQLQSCPTPTYSHIMALLSLADQHHYCCFQILSNVMKIFQGFLGIRDVQLMEEAYSLTVTEMTEQFNQLKKITCVTQDTEENTTDDLPVVTEPISTGNPNESPMDITNEPTTTHPVAMEANSVAKQPGDTPGSDPGIENERITDKAHEIQTILIFDLCALSEIATAKSPIIGLWKLTPSLFELLTVHTSACEWTIARCYPAVQYTILHALYSHCQRNTHFLSSVKDLIRNPTNQNGSMSFILGLLSKLLVNSSSGQDTRRLCLVWATEILDLIFKSGPEITTRVQKHFNFDVLGNSLLPLSKLFPNFAM
;
A
#
# COMPACT_ATOMS: atom_id res chain seq x y z
N MET A 1 11.83 -34.08 11.94
CA MET A 1 12.91 -34.71 12.72
C MET A 1 12.32 -35.95 13.37
N PRO A 2 12.40 -37.13 12.71
CA PRO A 2 11.61 -38.31 13.08
C PRO A 2 11.75 -38.73 14.54
N ILE A 3 12.95 -38.65 15.12
CA ILE A 3 13.15 -39.01 16.52
C ILE A 3 12.36 -38.12 17.50
N ALA A 4 12.24 -36.83 17.20
CA ALA A 4 11.50 -35.87 18.01
C ALA A 4 9.98 -35.98 17.83
N THR A 5 9.52 -36.48 16.67
CA THR A 5 8.08 -36.69 16.40
C THR A 5 7.60 -38.04 16.90
N ASP A 6 8.40 -39.09 16.69
CA ASP A 6 7.99 -40.47 16.90
C ASP A 6 8.26 -40.93 18.34
N PHE A 7 9.25 -40.32 19.02
CA PHE A 7 9.66 -40.66 20.38
C PHE A 7 9.81 -39.43 21.30
N PRO A 8 8.75 -38.62 21.49
CA PRO A 8 8.86 -37.32 22.13
C PRO A 8 9.33 -37.37 23.59
N GLN A 9 8.91 -38.39 24.34
CA GLN A 9 9.32 -38.58 25.73
C GLN A 9 10.81 -38.93 25.87
N ALA A 10 11.35 -39.71 24.93
CA ALA A 10 12.77 -40.03 24.92
C ALA A 10 13.61 -38.84 24.47
N PHE A 11 13.13 -38.08 23.48
CA PHE A 11 13.83 -36.93 22.92
C PHE A 11 13.88 -35.73 23.88
N ALA A 12 12.86 -35.50 24.71
CA ALA A 12 12.78 -34.34 25.60
C ALA A 12 14.03 -34.15 26.47
N GLY A 13 14.65 -35.23 26.95
CA GLY A 13 15.88 -35.17 27.75
C GLY A 13 17.14 -34.76 26.97
N TYR A 14 17.14 -34.90 25.64
CA TYR A 14 18.26 -34.57 24.75
C TYR A 14 18.02 -33.31 23.93
N PHE A 15 16.92 -32.58 24.19
CA PHE A 15 16.54 -31.41 23.42
C PHE A 15 17.65 -30.35 23.42
N ARG A 16 18.18 -29.99 24.59
CA ARG A 16 19.22 -28.96 24.72
C ARG A 16 20.53 -29.36 24.02
N ASP A 17 20.97 -30.61 24.19
CA ASP A 17 22.17 -31.13 23.53
C ASP A 17 22.02 -31.14 22.00
N THR A 18 20.82 -31.50 21.53
CA THR A 18 20.51 -31.48 20.09
C THR A 18 20.54 -30.05 19.55
N VAL A 19 19.96 -29.10 20.29
CA VAL A 19 20.00 -27.67 19.95
C VAL A 19 21.43 -27.16 19.88
N ASP A 20 22.29 -27.48 20.85
CA ASP A 20 23.69 -27.05 20.88
C ASP A 20 24.46 -27.49 19.62
N ILE A 21 24.31 -28.76 19.23
CA ILE A 21 24.92 -29.30 18.00
C ILE A 21 24.40 -28.58 16.76
N LEU A 22 23.07 -28.45 16.64
CA LEU A 22 22.43 -27.84 15.48
C LEU A 22 22.79 -26.35 15.37
N VAL A 23 22.73 -25.60 16.46
CA VAL A 23 23.13 -24.19 16.52
C VAL A 23 24.60 -24.04 16.13
N GLY A 24 25.48 -24.90 16.63
CA GLY A 24 26.89 -24.92 16.24
C GLY A 24 27.09 -25.08 14.74
N TRP A 25 26.40 -26.04 14.12
CA TRP A 25 26.43 -26.21 12.65
C TRP A 25 25.77 -25.05 11.89
N HIS A 26 24.78 -24.39 12.48
CA HIS A 26 24.10 -23.25 11.86
C HIS A 26 24.97 -21.99 11.87
N ILE A 27 25.80 -21.80 12.90
CA ILE A 27 26.70 -20.63 13.04
C ILE A 27 27.99 -20.82 12.22
N ASP A 28 28.45 -22.06 12.04
CA ASP A 28 29.68 -22.37 11.31
C ASP A 28 29.61 -21.95 9.83
N THR A 29 30.26 -20.84 9.52
CA THR A 29 30.29 -20.23 8.18
C THR A 29 31.05 -21.07 7.14
N SER A 30 31.72 -22.15 7.55
CA SER A 30 32.39 -23.09 6.63
C SER A 30 31.47 -24.20 6.13
N GLN A 31 30.28 -24.35 6.73
CA GLN A 31 29.32 -25.37 6.34
C GLN A 31 28.66 -25.06 4.99
N GLN A 32 28.20 -26.11 4.31
CA GLN A 32 27.42 -25.95 3.09
C GLN A 32 26.05 -25.35 3.38
N GLU A 33 25.57 -24.50 2.46
CA GLU A 33 24.26 -23.86 2.56
C GLU A 33 23.08 -24.85 2.65
N SER A 34 23.22 -26.02 2.03
CA SER A 34 22.24 -27.11 2.15
C SER A 34 22.13 -27.64 3.58
N LEU A 35 23.25 -27.77 4.29
CA LEU A 35 23.28 -28.22 5.68
C LEU A 35 22.72 -27.15 6.61
N THR A 36 23.14 -25.90 6.46
CA THR A 36 22.63 -24.82 7.32
C THR A 36 21.12 -24.62 7.15
N ARG A 37 20.59 -24.75 5.92
CA ARG A 37 19.14 -24.77 5.64
C ARG A 37 18.45 -25.95 6.33
N HIS A 38 18.99 -27.16 6.18
CA HIS A 38 18.40 -28.35 6.81
C HIS A 38 18.40 -28.26 8.35
N THR A 39 19.47 -27.73 8.92
CA THR A 39 19.59 -27.45 10.36
C THR A 39 18.55 -26.43 10.81
N SER A 40 18.32 -25.36 10.04
CA SER A 40 17.25 -24.39 10.31
C SER A 40 15.86 -25.03 10.33
N GLU A 41 15.54 -25.85 9.32
CA GLU A 41 14.27 -26.60 9.27
C GLU A 41 14.11 -27.54 10.47
N CYS A 42 15.19 -28.21 10.88
CA CYS A 42 15.18 -29.09 12.04
C CYS A 42 14.92 -28.33 13.33
N LEU A 43 15.59 -27.19 13.54
CA LEU A 43 15.39 -26.31 14.71
C LEU A 43 13.94 -25.79 14.76
N ILE A 44 13.36 -25.41 13.62
CA ILE A 44 11.97 -24.94 13.55
C ILE A 44 10.97 -26.06 13.90
N GLN A 45 11.24 -27.30 13.45
CA GLN A 45 10.37 -28.46 13.76
C GLN A 45 10.35 -28.84 15.25
N LEU A 46 11.30 -28.32 16.06
CA LEU A 46 11.35 -28.55 17.50
C LEU A 46 10.42 -27.63 18.31
N HIS A 47 9.47 -26.95 17.67
CA HIS A 47 8.52 -26.01 18.29
C HIS A 47 7.91 -26.46 19.64
N PRO A 48 7.41 -27.70 19.82
CA PRO A 48 6.85 -28.11 21.11
C PRO A 48 7.86 -28.11 22.26
N TYR A 49 9.15 -28.33 21.96
CA TYR A 49 10.22 -28.40 22.96
C TYR A 49 10.71 -27.00 23.34
N TRP A 50 10.82 -26.08 22.37
CA TRP A 50 11.10 -24.67 22.63
C TRP A 50 10.06 -24.04 23.56
N ALA A 51 8.78 -24.36 23.34
CA ALA A 51 7.68 -23.90 24.17
C ALA A 51 7.69 -24.52 25.57
N SER A 52 8.01 -25.81 25.67
CA SER A 52 8.06 -26.54 26.95
C SER A 52 9.19 -26.04 27.86
N ASP A 53 10.30 -25.56 27.30
CA ASP A 53 11.44 -25.01 28.04
C ASP A 53 11.72 -23.56 27.59
N ILE A 54 10.71 -22.69 27.70
CA ILE A 54 10.80 -21.30 27.23
C ILE A 54 11.90 -20.51 27.94
N ALA A 55 12.22 -20.84 29.20
CA ALA A 55 13.30 -20.18 29.94
C ALA A 55 14.68 -20.44 29.32
N PHE A 56 14.94 -21.68 28.87
CA PHE A 56 16.14 -22.00 28.08
C PHE A 56 16.15 -21.22 26.77
N SER A 57 15.03 -21.22 26.04
CA SER A 57 14.89 -20.53 24.75
C SER A 57 15.24 -19.04 24.87
N LEU A 58 14.68 -18.33 25.85
CA LEU A 58 14.94 -16.90 26.06
C LEU A 58 16.38 -16.62 26.52
N THR A 59 16.95 -17.51 27.35
CA THR A 59 18.36 -17.40 27.77
C THR A 59 19.29 -17.52 26.56
N LEU A 60 19.02 -18.48 25.67
CA LEU A 60 19.80 -18.69 24.45
C LEU A 60 19.71 -17.50 23.49
N LEU A 61 18.52 -16.90 23.31
CA LEU A 61 18.38 -15.66 22.53
C LEU A 61 19.22 -14.52 23.12
N GLY A 62 19.26 -14.39 24.45
CA GLY A 62 20.11 -13.42 25.13
C GLY A 62 21.60 -13.61 24.84
N GLN A 63 22.08 -14.87 24.87
CA GLN A 63 23.46 -15.21 24.55
C GLN A 63 23.83 -14.84 23.10
N PHE A 64 22.95 -15.13 22.13
CA PHE A 64 23.20 -14.71 20.75
C PHE A 64 23.30 -13.19 20.61
N LEU A 65 22.50 -12.41 21.34
CA LEU A 65 22.59 -10.95 21.31
C LEU A 65 23.90 -10.44 21.93
N GLU A 66 24.35 -11.03 23.04
CA GLU A 66 25.64 -10.72 23.65
C GLU A 66 26.80 -11.01 22.69
N ASP A 67 26.77 -12.15 22.00
CA ASP A 67 27.77 -12.50 20.98
C ASP A 67 27.73 -11.52 19.79
N MET A 68 26.53 -11.15 19.32
CA MET A 68 26.36 -10.17 18.24
C MET A 68 26.98 -8.81 18.60
N GLU A 69 26.76 -8.34 19.83
CA GLU A 69 27.33 -7.09 20.34
C GLU A 69 28.85 -7.16 20.41
N ALA A 70 29.40 -8.26 20.92
CA ALA A 70 30.85 -8.46 20.96
C ALA A 70 31.49 -8.39 19.56
N TYR A 71 30.88 -9.03 18.55
CA TYR A 71 31.34 -8.92 17.16
C TYR A 71 31.20 -7.51 16.59
N ALA A 72 30.10 -6.82 16.88
CA ALA A 72 29.87 -5.47 16.37
C ALA A 72 30.83 -4.44 17.00
N GLU A 73 31.10 -4.55 18.29
CA GLU A 73 32.09 -3.73 18.99
C GLU A 73 33.51 -3.99 18.46
N GLU A 74 33.89 -5.25 18.27
CA GLU A 74 35.19 -5.62 17.70
C GLU A 74 35.38 -5.01 16.30
N LEU A 75 34.36 -5.11 15.44
CA LEU A 75 34.35 -4.53 14.10
C LEU A 75 34.45 -3.00 14.13
N SER A 76 33.87 -2.34 15.14
CA SER A 76 33.92 -0.89 15.29
C SER A 76 35.32 -0.34 15.62
N MET A 77 36.19 -1.17 16.23
CA MET A 77 37.54 -0.75 16.61
C MET A 77 38.54 -0.79 15.44
N VAL A 78 38.17 -1.33 14.26
CA VAL A 78 38.90 -1.37 12.96
C VAL A 78 40.34 -1.96 13.00
N LEU A 79 40.90 -2.21 14.18
CA LEU A 79 42.32 -2.50 14.39
C LEU A 79 42.62 -3.95 14.78
N VAL A 80 41.61 -4.79 15.04
CA VAL A 80 41.81 -6.07 15.78
C VAL A 80 41.50 -7.31 14.93
N THR A 81 40.48 -7.30 14.07
CA THR A 81 40.09 -8.48 13.26
C THR A 81 39.75 -8.14 11.81
N SER A 82 39.82 -9.16 10.96
CA SER A 82 39.46 -9.04 9.55
C SER A 82 37.93 -8.94 9.41
N PRO A 83 37.37 -7.87 8.80
CA PRO A 83 35.93 -7.77 8.58
C PRO A 83 35.36 -8.97 7.80
N TYR A 84 36.18 -9.57 6.93
CA TYR A 84 35.86 -10.76 6.14
C TYR A 84 35.59 -12.02 6.99
N THR A 85 36.02 -12.06 8.26
CA THR A 85 35.74 -13.18 9.16
C THR A 85 34.62 -12.86 10.15
N SER A 86 34.56 -11.63 10.67
CA SER A 86 33.58 -11.27 11.71
C SER A 86 32.20 -10.95 11.12
N LEU A 87 32.11 -10.34 9.92
CA LEU A 87 30.83 -10.03 9.28
C LEU A 87 30.01 -11.29 8.91
N PRO A 88 30.59 -12.35 8.32
CA PRO A 88 29.84 -13.58 8.07
C PRO A 88 29.36 -14.26 9.36
N LYS A 89 30.16 -14.22 10.43
CA LYS A 89 29.77 -14.78 11.74
C LYS A 89 28.64 -13.99 12.39
N LEU A 90 28.72 -12.65 12.38
CA LEU A 90 27.64 -11.79 12.83
C LEU A 90 26.35 -12.06 12.02
N THR A 91 26.48 -12.22 10.70
CA THR A 91 25.35 -12.56 9.83
C THR A 91 24.76 -13.93 10.18
N ALA A 92 25.60 -14.94 10.46
CA ALA A 92 25.17 -16.26 10.90
C ALA A 92 24.45 -16.22 12.26
N LEU A 93 24.90 -15.38 13.19
CA LEU A 93 24.24 -15.16 14.48
C LEU A 93 22.83 -14.55 14.30
N VAL A 94 22.68 -13.55 13.42
CA VAL A 94 21.34 -13.00 13.12
C VAL A 94 20.43 -14.08 12.50
N ARG A 95 20.97 -14.94 11.61
CA ARG A 95 20.20 -16.06 11.03
C ARG A 95 19.76 -17.07 12.09
N VAL A 96 20.64 -17.50 12.98
CA VAL A 96 20.29 -18.50 13.99
C VAL A 96 19.32 -17.91 15.03
N LEU A 97 19.48 -16.62 15.40
CA LEU A 97 18.53 -15.89 16.23
C LEU A 97 17.12 -15.92 15.61
N MET A 98 17.02 -15.54 14.33
CA MET A 98 15.77 -15.61 13.57
C MET A 98 15.19 -17.04 13.53
N THR A 99 16.02 -18.06 13.27
CA THR A 99 15.62 -19.47 13.26
C THR A 99 15.04 -19.89 14.62
N VAL A 100 15.68 -19.53 15.72
CA VAL A 100 15.21 -19.89 17.07
C VAL A 100 13.92 -19.14 17.41
N ILE A 101 13.79 -17.85 17.07
CA ILE A 101 12.53 -17.10 17.23
C ILE A 101 11.39 -17.78 16.46
N ASN A 102 11.64 -18.17 15.19
CA ASN A 102 10.66 -18.92 14.39
C ASN A 102 10.36 -20.31 14.97
N GLY A 103 11.36 -20.97 15.58
CA GLY A 103 11.19 -22.24 16.27
C GLY A 103 10.33 -22.12 17.54
N ILE A 104 10.44 -21.02 18.29
CA ILE A 104 9.56 -20.75 19.44
C ILE A 104 8.13 -20.45 18.96
N GLY A 105 7.99 -19.78 17.82
CA GLY A 105 6.69 -19.50 17.17
C GLY A 105 5.78 -18.62 18.02
N GLU A 106 4.50 -19.00 18.12
CA GLU A 106 3.45 -18.21 18.78
C GLU A 106 3.70 -17.99 20.29
N TYR A 107 4.52 -18.85 20.92
CA TYR A 107 4.89 -18.73 22.32
C TYR A 107 5.83 -17.55 22.60
N PHE A 108 6.47 -17.01 21.56
CA PHE A 108 7.23 -15.77 21.60
C PHE A 108 6.27 -14.57 21.56
N SER A 109 5.36 -14.49 22.54
CA SER A 109 4.36 -13.44 22.64
C SER A 109 4.03 -13.14 24.11
N PRO A 110 3.78 -11.87 24.47
CA PRO A 110 3.29 -11.50 25.79
C PRO A 110 1.98 -12.18 26.20
N SER A 111 1.16 -12.61 25.23
CA SER A 111 -0.09 -13.33 25.52
C SER A 111 0.11 -14.78 25.95
N GLN A 112 1.22 -15.41 25.56
CA GLN A 112 1.49 -16.82 25.83
C GLN A 112 2.48 -17.01 26.97
N THR A 113 3.47 -16.12 27.08
CA THR A 113 4.55 -16.25 28.06
C THR A 113 4.76 -14.94 28.82
N PRO A 114 4.58 -14.88 30.16
CA PRO A 114 4.73 -13.64 30.93
C PRO A 114 6.19 -13.13 30.98
N ALA A 115 7.16 -13.98 30.65
CA ALA A 115 8.56 -13.59 30.54
C ALA A 115 8.83 -12.71 29.29
N VAL A 116 8.02 -12.84 28.23
CA VAL A 116 8.14 -12.03 27.01
C VAL A 116 7.32 -10.76 27.19
N THR A 117 7.96 -9.68 27.62
CA THR A 117 7.31 -8.39 27.84
C THR A 117 7.54 -7.43 26.66
N ILE A 118 6.71 -6.37 26.54
CA ILE A 118 6.91 -5.33 25.52
C ILE A 118 8.29 -4.65 25.64
N PRO A 119 8.79 -4.31 26.85
CA PRO A 119 10.16 -3.82 27.01
C PRO A 119 11.22 -4.81 26.52
N TYR A 120 11.05 -6.10 26.81
CA TYR A 120 11.97 -7.14 26.34
C TYR A 120 12.00 -7.24 24.81
N ILE A 121 10.83 -7.24 24.16
CA ILE A 121 10.74 -7.21 22.69
C ILE A 121 11.43 -5.98 22.11
N THR A 122 11.19 -4.81 22.71
CA THR A 122 11.77 -3.54 22.27
C THR A 122 13.30 -3.56 22.40
N ASP A 123 13.81 -4.10 23.51
CA ASP A 123 15.24 -4.27 23.77
C ASP A 123 15.90 -5.19 22.74
N ILE A 124 15.33 -6.37 22.49
CA ILE A 124 15.85 -7.28 21.45
C ILE A 124 15.93 -6.61 20.09
N VAL A 125 14.84 -5.97 19.64
CA VAL A 125 14.80 -5.30 18.34
C VAL A 125 15.84 -4.17 18.27
N GLN A 126 15.97 -3.39 19.34
CA GLN A 126 16.95 -2.30 19.42
C GLN A 126 18.39 -2.83 19.31
N ARG A 127 18.72 -3.89 20.05
CA ARG A 127 20.05 -4.53 20.04
C ARG A 127 20.39 -5.12 18.67
N ILE A 128 19.43 -5.81 18.04
CA ILE A 128 19.58 -6.32 16.66
C ILE A 128 19.89 -5.17 15.69
N ILE A 129 19.05 -4.13 15.69
CA ILE A 129 19.22 -2.96 14.80
C ILE A 129 20.57 -2.28 15.06
N HIS A 130 20.97 -2.14 16.33
CA HIS A 130 22.23 -1.52 16.70
C HIS A 130 23.44 -2.28 16.15
N CYS A 131 23.53 -3.60 16.38
CA CYS A 131 24.64 -4.43 15.90
C CYS A 131 24.75 -4.42 14.37
N ILE A 132 23.61 -4.52 13.68
CA ILE A 132 23.56 -4.48 12.22
C ILE A 132 23.95 -3.10 11.70
N SER A 133 23.46 -2.02 12.33
CA SER A 133 23.76 -0.67 11.88
C SER A 133 25.24 -0.34 12.08
N LEU A 134 25.80 -0.66 13.24
CA LEU A 134 27.21 -0.41 13.58
C LEU A 134 28.15 -1.12 12.60
N SER A 135 27.86 -2.37 12.26
CA SER A 135 28.73 -3.20 11.41
C SER A 135 28.43 -3.02 9.92
N GLY A 136 27.16 -3.10 9.55
CA GLY A 136 26.68 -3.10 8.18
C GLY A 136 26.94 -1.78 7.46
N PHE A 137 26.70 -0.63 8.11
CA PHE A 137 26.96 0.67 7.48
C PHE A 137 28.45 1.00 7.40
N THR A 138 29.25 0.55 8.37
CA THR A 138 30.70 0.79 8.39
C THR A 138 31.42 0.11 7.23
N PHE A 139 31.04 -1.13 6.91
CA PHE A 139 31.69 -1.92 5.86
C PHE A 139 30.87 -2.09 4.58
N TYR A 140 29.65 -1.55 4.55
CA TYR A 140 28.66 -1.77 3.49
C TYR A 140 28.45 -3.26 3.18
N TYR A 141 28.12 -4.04 4.21
CA TYR A 141 27.93 -5.48 4.08
C TYR A 141 26.45 -5.83 3.88
N GLU A 142 26.05 -5.91 2.62
CA GLU A 142 24.65 -6.02 2.21
C GLU A 142 23.93 -7.26 2.76
N GLU A 143 24.61 -8.41 2.80
CA GLU A 143 24.01 -9.66 3.28
C GLU A 143 23.52 -9.56 4.74
N LEU A 144 24.21 -8.79 5.59
CA LEU A 144 23.80 -8.54 6.98
C LEU A 144 22.51 -7.70 7.03
N PHE A 145 22.35 -6.72 6.12
CA PHE A 145 21.10 -5.97 6.01
C PHE A 145 19.95 -6.86 5.54
N ILE A 146 20.16 -7.70 4.53
CA ILE A 146 19.15 -8.64 4.02
C ILE A 146 18.64 -9.54 5.16
N VAL A 147 19.57 -10.21 5.85
CA VAL A 147 19.24 -11.12 6.96
C VAL A 147 18.62 -10.36 8.13
N GLY A 148 19.11 -9.17 8.44
CA GLY A 148 18.55 -8.30 9.48
C GLY A 148 17.10 -7.93 9.22
N ASN A 149 16.79 -7.49 8.00
CA ASN A 149 15.43 -7.15 7.59
C ASN A 149 14.50 -8.37 7.64
N GLN A 150 14.98 -9.54 7.23
CA GLN A 150 14.23 -10.80 7.33
C GLN A 150 13.93 -11.16 8.78
N CYS A 151 14.91 -11.02 9.68
CA CYS A 151 14.74 -11.26 11.12
C CYS A 151 13.68 -10.35 11.72
N LEU A 152 13.76 -9.04 11.46
CA LEU A 152 12.78 -8.06 11.95
C LEU A 152 11.38 -8.30 11.35
N SER A 153 11.29 -8.70 10.08
CA SER A 153 10.01 -9.00 9.42
C SER A 153 9.37 -10.27 10.02
N SER A 154 10.16 -11.31 10.28
CA SER A 154 9.73 -12.52 10.99
C SER A 154 9.21 -12.18 12.41
N MET A 155 9.96 -11.37 13.17
CA MET A 155 9.52 -10.91 14.49
C MET A 155 8.22 -10.12 14.42
N CYS A 156 8.08 -9.21 13.45
CA CYS A 156 6.86 -8.43 13.25
C CYS A 156 5.64 -9.33 12.96
N LYS A 157 5.81 -10.35 12.11
CA LYS A 157 4.77 -11.34 11.79
C LYS A 157 4.34 -12.15 13.01
N SER A 158 5.29 -12.61 13.81
CA SER A 158 5.02 -13.42 15.01
C SER A 158 4.40 -12.61 16.14
N LEU A 159 4.82 -11.35 16.34
CA LEU A 159 4.40 -10.51 17.46
C LEU A 159 3.18 -9.62 17.16
N GLN A 160 2.89 -9.35 15.88
CA GLN A 160 1.75 -8.55 15.42
C GLN A 160 1.62 -7.22 16.20
N VAL A 161 0.50 -7.02 16.91
CA VAL A 161 0.19 -5.79 17.67
C VAL A 161 1.26 -5.49 18.74
N TYR A 162 1.91 -6.52 19.30
CA TYR A 162 2.96 -6.34 20.30
C TYR A 162 4.27 -5.76 19.72
N PHE A 163 4.43 -5.78 18.39
CA PHE A 163 5.55 -5.15 17.69
C PHE A 163 5.36 -3.63 17.50
N ALA A 164 4.18 -3.07 17.82
CA ALA A 164 3.86 -1.66 17.56
C ALA A 164 4.87 -0.68 18.21
N GLY A 165 5.40 -1.01 19.39
CA GLY A 165 6.43 -0.21 20.07
C GLY A 165 7.75 -0.10 19.30
N CYS A 166 8.01 -1.01 18.37
CA CYS A 166 9.23 -1.05 17.56
C CYS A 166 9.11 -0.32 16.21
N CYS A 167 7.91 0.09 15.79
CA CYS A 167 7.67 0.67 14.46
C CYS A 167 8.53 1.91 14.17
N HIS A 168 8.76 2.76 15.16
CA HIS A 168 9.59 3.95 14.97
C HIS A 168 11.05 3.60 14.67
N GLN A 169 11.65 2.72 15.47
CA GLN A 169 13.05 2.32 15.31
C GLN A 169 13.28 1.50 14.03
N THR A 170 12.37 0.59 13.68
CA THR A 170 12.45 -0.14 12.41
C THR A 170 12.26 0.79 11.21
N GLY A 171 11.35 1.76 11.30
CA GLY A 171 11.16 2.78 10.27
C GLY A 171 12.40 3.65 10.05
N VAL A 172 13.07 4.08 11.12
CA VAL A 172 14.35 4.81 11.03
C VAL A 172 15.43 3.93 10.40
N PHE A 173 15.51 2.66 10.78
CA PHE A 173 16.48 1.72 10.23
C PHE A 173 16.27 1.47 8.73
N ILE A 174 15.02 1.26 8.28
CA ILE A 174 14.66 1.18 6.84
C ILE A 174 15.08 2.46 6.13
N SER A 175 14.75 3.62 6.70
CA SER A 175 15.09 4.93 6.13
C SER A 175 16.59 5.10 5.91
N GLN A 176 17.40 4.70 6.89
CA GLN A 176 18.86 4.78 6.81
C GLN A 176 19.41 3.88 5.70
N GLN A 177 18.94 2.63 5.60
CA GLN A 177 19.35 1.73 4.53
C GLN A 177 19.06 2.32 3.15
N LEU A 178 17.89 2.91 2.96
CA LEU A 178 17.48 3.51 1.69
C LEU A 178 18.27 4.77 1.32
N GLN A 179 18.77 5.51 2.31
CA GLN A 179 19.60 6.69 2.07
C GLN A 179 21.07 6.34 1.85
N SER A 180 21.56 5.30 2.52
CA SER A 180 22.97 4.93 2.52
C SER A 180 23.35 3.86 1.50
N CYS A 181 22.37 3.17 0.89
CA CYS A 181 22.61 2.14 -0.12
C CYS A 181 22.36 2.67 -1.54
N PRO A 182 23.40 3.01 -2.32
CA PRO A 182 23.23 3.62 -3.65
C PRO A 182 22.74 2.62 -4.72
N THR A 183 23.04 1.32 -4.55
CA THR A 183 22.66 0.25 -5.50
C THR A 183 22.34 -1.05 -4.76
N PRO A 184 21.21 -1.13 -4.04
CA PRO A 184 20.81 -2.37 -3.38
C PRO A 184 20.48 -3.46 -4.42
N THR A 185 20.74 -4.71 -4.07
CA THR A 185 20.32 -5.88 -4.87
C THR A 185 18.81 -6.09 -4.75
N TYR A 186 18.25 -6.85 -5.70
CA TYR A 186 16.84 -7.26 -5.65
C TYR A 186 16.48 -7.93 -4.32
N SER A 187 17.34 -8.82 -3.81
CA SER A 187 17.13 -9.50 -2.53
C SER A 187 17.06 -8.55 -1.34
N HIS A 188 17.88 -7.48 -1.34
CA HIS A 188 17.84 -6.44 -0.31
C HIS A 188 16.57 -5.62 -0.39
N ILE A 189 16.16 -5.23 -1.60
CA ILE A 189 14.92 -4.47 -1.82
C ILE A 189 13.72 -5.29 -1.37
N MET A 190 13.63 -6.57 -1.74
CA MET A 190 12.53 -7.44 -1.32
C MET A 190 12.50 -7.63 0.21
N ALA A 191 13.65 -7.74 0.86
CA ALA A 191 13.71 -7.83 2.33
C ALA A 191 13.26 -6.53 3.00
N LEU A 192 13.64 -5.37 2.46
CA LEU A 192 13.20 -4.05 2.94
C LEU A 192 11.69 -3.86 2.76
N LEU A 193 11.17 -4.18 1.58
CA LEU A 193 9.74 -4.08 1.29
C LEU A 193 8.94 -5.03 2.16
N SER A 194 9.40 -6.28 2.37
CA SER A 194 8.74 -7.22 3.28
C SER A 194 8.75 -6.78 4.74
N LEU A 195 9.70 -5.94 5.16
CA LEU A 195 9.67 -5.33 6.49
C LEU A 195 8.75 -4.12 6.52
N ALA A 196 8.76 -3.29 5.48
CA ALA A 196 7.91 -2.10 5.35
C ALA A 196 6.41 -2.42 5.24
N ASP A 197 6.05 -3.45 4.48
CA ASP A 197 4.67 -3.92 4.24
C ASP A 197 3.94 -4.30 5.55
N GLN A 198 4.68 -4.80 6.52
CA GLN A 198 4.14 -5.21 7.81
C GLN A 198 3.80 -4.01 8.73
N HIS A 199 4.22 -2.79 8.35
CA HIS A 199 3.88 -1.54 9.02
C HIS A 199 2.63 -0.89 8.41
N HIS A 200 1.52 -1.63 8.37
CA HIS A 200 0.24 -1.22 7.77
C HIS A 200 -0.34 0.11 8.32
N TYR A 201 0.23 0.71 9.38
CA TYR A 201 -0.33 1.88 10.04
C TYR A 201 0.62 3.03 10.38
N CYS A 202 1.95 2.92 10.26
CA CYS A 202 2.81 3.90 10.95
C CYS A 202 4.15 4.11 10.26
N CYS A 203 4.21 5.01 9.26
CA CYS A 203 5.05 6.22 9.31
C CYS A 203 5.00 6.92 7.94
N PHE A 204 4.62 8.20 7.89
CA PHE A 204 4.79 9.06 6.69
C PHE A 204 6.21 8.97 6.12
N GLN A 205 7.21 8.77 6.99
CA GLN A 205 8.60 8.59 6.60
C GLN A 205 8.85 7.28 5.82
N ILE A 206 8.21 6.17 6.20
CA ILE A 206 8.32 4.90 5.48
C ILE A 206 7.66 5.04 4.11
N LEU A 207 6.42 5.57 4.05
CA LEU A 207 5.75 5.83 2.78
C LEU A 207 6.58 6.76 1.88
N SER A 208 7.18 7.81 2.43
CA SER A 208 8.08 8.71 1.70
C SER A 208 9.33 8.00 1.20
N ASN A 209 9.93 7.08 1.97
CA ASN A 209 11.10 6.37 1.49
C ASN A 209 10.75 5.25 0.51
N VAL A 210 9.63 4.54 0.69
CA VAL A 210 9.13 3.58 -0.31
C VAL A 210 8.79 4.29 -1.61
N MET A 211 8.18 5.48 -1.53
CA MET A 211 7.99 6.37 -2.67
C MET A 211 9.33 6.71 -3.34
N LYS A 212 10.37 7.06 -2.57
CA LYS A 212 11.71 7.30 -3.11
C LYS A 212 12.35 6.06 -3.74
N ILE A 213 12.11 4.85 -3.22
CA ILE A 213 12.55 3.60 -3.84
C ILE A 213 11.87 3.44 -5.19
N PHE A 214 10.53 3.52 -5.22
CA PHE A 214 9.73 3.41 -6.44
C PHE A 214 10.17 4.44 -7.48
N GLN A 215 10.34 5.70 -7.07
CA GLN A 215 10.88 6.76 -7.91
C GLN A 215 12.34 6.51 -8.33
N GLY A 216 13.14 5.90 -7.46
CA GLY A 216 14.52 5.49 -7.76
C GLY A 216 14.55 4.46 -8.88
N PHE A 217 13.71 3.42 -8.80
CA PHE A 217 13.57 2.38 -9.83
C PHE A 217 13.07 2.94 -11.16
N LEU A 218 12.01 3.74 -11.12
CA LEU A 218 11.48 4.40 -12.31
C LEU A 218 12.42 5.52 -12.83
N GLY A 219 13.40 5.93 -12.03
CA GLY A 219 14.47 6.87 -12.36
C GLY A 219 15.78 6.23 -12.80
N ILE A 220 15.84 4.89 -12.91
CA ILE A 220 17.03 4.16 -13.32
C ILE A 220 17.42 4.57 -14.76
N ARG A 221 18.73 4.75 -14.99
CA ARG A 221 19.28 5.13 -16.30
C ARG A 221 19.26 3.97 -17.31
N ASP A 222 19.16 2.74 -16.82
CA ASP A 222 18.90 1.55 -17.64
C ASP A 222 17.47 1.60 -18.18
N VAL A 223 17.36 1.76 -19.50
CA VAL A 223 16.08 1.93 -20.19
C VAL A 223 15.23 0.66 -20.10
N GLN A 224 15.83 -0.54 -20.14
CA GLN A 224 15.07 -1.80 -20.13
C GLN A 224 14.43 -2.03 -18.77
N LEU A 225 15.20 -1.85 -17.70
CA LEU A 225 14.71 -2.06 -16.33
C LEU A 225 13.66 -1.00 -15.95
N MET A 226 13.85 0.25 -16.40
CA MET A 226 12.87 1.31 -16.20
C MET A 226 11.57 1.06 -17.00
N GLU A 227 11.67 0.58 -18.24
CA GLU A 227 10.49 0.22 -19.05
C GLU A 227 9.70 -0.93 -18.42
N GLU A 228 10.38 -1.93 -17.86
CA GLU A 228 9.75 -3.02 -17.12
C GLU A 228 9.07 -2.53 -15.84
N ALA A 229 9.76 -1.72 -15.04
CA ALA A 229 9.18 -1.11 -13.83
C ALA A 229 7.97 -0.22 -14.14
N TYR A 230 8.04 0.56 -15.22
CA TYR A 230 6.92 1.38 -15.70
C TYR A 230 5.75 0.49 -16.15
N SER A 231 6.02 -0.54 -16.95
CA SER A 231 5.00 -1.47 -17.45
C SER A 231 4.26 -2.17 -16.30
N LEU A 232 4.97 -2.63 -15.28
CA LEU A 232 4.39 -3.23 -14.08
C LEU A 232 3.50 -2.23 -13.34
N THR A 233 4.02 -1.03 -13.06
CA THR A 233 3.27 0.03 -12.34
C THR A 233 2.01 0.44 -13.11
N VAL A 234 2.10 0.61 -14.43
CA VAL A 234 0.96 0.98 -15.27
C VAL A 234 -0.08 -0.12 -15.33
N THR A 235 0.36 -1.38 -15.42
CA THR A 235 -0.53 -2.54 -15.45
C THR A 235 -1.31 -2.64 -14.14
N GLU A 236 -0.61 -2.57 -13.01
CA GLU A 236 -1.23 -2.56 -11.68
C GLU A 236 -2.20 -1.40 -11.53
N MET A 237 -1.75 -0.16 -11.77
CA MET A 237 -2.60 1.02 -11.62
C MET A 237 -3.86 0.94 -12.51
N THR A 238 -3.73 0.46 -13.75
CA THR A 238 -4.88 0.31 -14.66
C THR A 238 -5.83 -0.79 -14.19
N GLU A 239 -5.31 -1.90 -13.68
CA GLU A 239 -6.12 -2.97 -13.10
C GLU A 239 -6.88 -2.47 -11.86
N GLN A 240 -6.19 -1.82 -10.93
CA GLN A 240 -6.75 -1.26 -9.70
C GLN A 240 -7.84 -0.23 -10.01
N PHE A 241 -7.63 0.65 -10.99
CA PHE A 241 -8.63 1.64 -11.41
C PHE A 241 -9.89 0.96 -11.98
N ASN A 242 -9.72 -0.11 -12.77
CA ASN A 242 -10.83 -0.89 -13.31
C ASN A 242 -11.56 -1.69 -12.21
N GLN A 243 -10.83 -2.21 -11.21
CA GLN A 243 -11.44 -2.87 -10.05
C GLN A 243 -12.26 -1.88 -9.24
N LEU A 244 -11.73 -0.68 -8.96
CA LEU A 244 -12.47 0.38 -8.28
C LEU A 244 -13.74 0.78 -9.03
N LYS A 245 -13.65 0.90 -10.37
CA LYS A 245 -14.81 1.15 -11.23
C LYS A 245 -15.89 0.10 -11.04
N LYS A 246 -15.53 -1.20 -11.06
CA LYS A 246 -16.48 -2.30 -10.84
C LYS A 246 -17.13 -2.22 -9.46
N ILE A 247 -16.35 -1.96 -8.40
CA ILE A 247 -16.87 -1.82 -7.04
C ILE A 247 -17.90 -0.68 -6.96
N THR A 248 -17.62 0.47 -7.58
CA THR A 248 -18.57 1.61 -7.61
C THR A 248 -19.85 1.36 -8.38
N CYS A 249 -19.83 0.47 -9.39
CA CYS A 249 -21.05 0.11 -10.13
C CYS A 249 -21.97 -0.77 -9.28
N VAL A 250 -21.42 -1.77 -8.58
CA VAL A 250 -22.18 -2.70 -7.74
C VAL A 250 -22.88 -1.99 -6.57
N THR A 251 -22.24 -0.97 -5.99
CA THR A 251 -22.83 -0.20 -4.89
C THR A 251 -24.01 0.68 -5.34
N GLN A 252 -24.06 1.09 -6.61
CA GLN A 252 -25.14 1.92 -7.15
C GLN A 252 -26.41 1.11 -7.47
N ASP A 253 -26.26 -0.11 -7.99
CA ASP A 253 -27.39 -1.01 -8.28
C ASP A 253 -28.16 -1.44 -6.99
N THR A 254 -27.50 -1.33 -5.83
CA THR A 254 -28.10 -1.65 -4.53
C THR A 254 -28.89 -0.47 -3.96
N GLU A 255 -28.47 0.77 -4.23
CA GLU A 255 -29.16 2.01 -3.80
C GLU A 255 -30.33 2.39 -4.72
N GLU A 256 -30.25 2.13 -6.03
CA GLU A 256 -31.37 2.43 -6.96
C GLU A 256 -32.56 1.47 -6.79
N ASN A 257 -32.34 0.22 -6.36
CA ASN A 257 -33.42 -0.75 -6.12
C ASN A 257 -34.17 -0.55 -4.78
N THR A 258 -33.80 0.43 -3.96
CA THR A 258 -34.47 0.73 -2.68
C THR A 258 -35.31 2.01 -2.70
N THR A 259 -35.48 2.67 -3.85
CA THR A 259 -36.26 3.93 -3.96
C THR A 259 -37.58 3.84 -4.74
N ASP A 260 -38.03 2.65 -5.15
CA ASP A 260 -39.26 2.49 -5.96
C ASP A 260 -40.53 2.02 -5.20
N ASP A 261 -40.50 1.91 -3.87
CA ASP A 261 -41.70 1.60 -3.07
C ASP A 261 -42.01 2.69 -2.03
N LEU A 262 -42.52 3.82 -2.50
CA LEU A 262 -43.37 4.71 -1.70
C LEU A 262 -44.71 4.88 -2.43
N PRO A 263 -45.84 4.39 -1.87
CA PRO A 263 -47.12 4.47 -2.55
C PRO A 263 -47.61 5.93 -2.56
N VAL A 264 -47.89 6.42 -3.76
CA VAL A 264 -48.69 7.62 -4.01
C VAL A 264 -50.08 7.38 -3.43
N VAL A 265 -50.31 7.84 -2.20
CA VAL A 265 -51.66 7.99 -1.65
C VAL A 265 -52.19 9.35 -2.10
N THR A 266 -52.91 9.35 -3.22
CA THR A 266 -53.88 10.39 -3.51
C THR A 266 -55.10 10.19 -2.62
N GLU A 267 -55.38 11.12 -1.71
CA GLU A 267 -56.74 11.31 -1.20
C GLU A 267 -57.15 12.80 -1.24
N PRO A 268 -58.44 13.09 -1.47
CA PRO A 268 -58.93 14.41 -1.85
C PRO A 268 -59.21 15.32 -0.65
N ILE A 269 -59.24 16.61 -0.95
CA ILE A 269 -59.53 17.74 -0.06
C ILE A 269 -60.86 17.55 0.69
N SER A 270 -60.83 17.63 2.02
CA SER A 270 -61.95 18.18 2.80
C SER A 270 -61.45 18.86 4.08
N THR A 271 -62.14 19.94 4.40
CA THR A 271 -61.87 21.00 5.37
C THR A 271 -62.17 20.61 6.83
N GLY A 272 -61.41 21.15 7.79
CA GLY A 272 -61.94 21.47 9.13
C GLY A 272 -61.03 21.17 10.34
N ASN A 273 -60.39 22.23 10.84
CA ASN A 273 -60.02 22.65 12.21
C ASN A 273 -60.04 21.72 13.46
N PRO A 274 -59.34 22.11 14.55
CA PRO A 274 -58.57 21.26 15.47
C PRO A 274 -59.28 20.97 16.80
N ASN A 275 -58.80 19.96 17.54
CA ASN A 275 -58.54 20.07 18.98
C ASN A 275 -57.93 18.79 19.61
N GLU A 276 -57.07 19.06 20.61
CA GLU A 276 -56.81 18.30 21.84
C GLU A 276 -55.89 17.06 21.87
N SER A 277 -54.92 17.17 22.78
CA SER A 277 -53.98 16.17 23.32
C SER A 277 -54.62 15.38 24.51
N PRO A 278 -53.89 14.65 25.39
CA PRO A 278 -52.84 13.61 25.26
C PRO A 278 -53.11 12.36 26.18
N MET A 279 -52.10 11.47 26.33
CA MET A 279 -51.89 10.44 27.39
C MET A 279 -52.66 9.10 27.21
N ASP A 280 -52.23 7.90 27.64
CA ASP A 280 -51.10 7.43 28.46
C ASP A 280 -50.98 5.87 28.41
N ILE A 281 -49.83 5.35 28.86
CA ILE A 281 -49.65 4.15 29.73
C ILE A 281 -49.89 2.70 29.22
N THR A 282 -48.74 2.02 29.01
CA THR A 282 -48.26 0.75 29.60
C THR A 282 -48.83 -0.64 29.28
N ASN A 283 -47.86 -1.58 29.27
CA ASN A 283 -47.82 -2.92 29.89
C ASN A 283 -47.80 -4.15 28.95
N GLU A 284 -46.58 -4.68 28.83
CA GLU A 284 -46.18 -6.10 28.72
C GLU A 284 -46.76 -6.99 29.88
N PRO A 285 -46.41 -8.29 29.99
CA PRO A 285 -46.34 -9.38 29.00
C PRO A 285 -46.91 -10.70 29.59
N THR A 286 -47.15 -11.78 28.82
CA THR A 286 -46.89 -13.15 29.32
C THR A 286 -46.84 -14.23 28.24
N THR A 287 -45.84 -15.10 28.44
CA THR A 287 -45.44 -16.38 27.85
C THR A 287 -46.52 -17.46 27.74
N THR A 288 -46.37 -18.41 26.78
CA THR A 288 -46.25 -19.87 27.04
C THR A 288 -46.06 -20.72 25.77
N HIS A 289 -45.03 -21.57 25.77
CA HIS A 289 -44.79 -22.78 24.94
C HIS A 289 -45.77 -23.93 25.33
N PRO A 290 -46.04 -25.00 24.51
CA PRO A 290 -45.09 -26.11 24.18
C PRO A 290 -45.25 -26.81 22.79
N VAL A 291 -44.16 -27.24 22.12
CA VAL A 291 -43.55 -28.60 22.03
C VAL A 291 -44.33 -29.70 21.23
N ALA A 292 -43.81 -29.95 20.02
CA ALA A 292 -43.51 -31.20 19.28
C ALA A 292 -44.55 -32.29 18.95
N MET A 293 -44.58 -32.69 17.66
CA MET A 293 -44.66 -34.10 17.24
C MET A 293 -44.20 -34.29 15.78
N GLU A 294 -43.27 -35.24 15.56
CA GLU A 294 -42.63 -35.62 14.29
C GLU A 294 -43.49 -36.56 13.41
N ALA A 295 -43.30 -36.53 12.09
CA ALA A 295 -43.33 -37.71 11.22
C ALA A 295 -42.65 -37.46 9.84
N ASN A 296 -41.68 -38.31 9.52
CA ASN A 296 -40.83 -38.35 8.33
C ASN A 296 -41.55 -38.57 6.98
N SER A 297 -41.05 -37.96 5.90
CA SER A 297 -40.85 -38.67 4.62
C SER A 297 -39.73 -38.04 3.78
N VAL A 298 -38.90 -38.90 3.22
CA VAL A 298 -37.62 -38.62 2.54
C VAL A 298 -37.82 -38.31 1.05
N ALA A 299 -37.27 -37.20 0.54
CA ALA A 299 -36.82 -37.08 -0.86
C ALA A 299 -35.83 -35.90 -1.08
N LYS A 300 -34.57 -36.24 -1.37
CA LYS A 300 -33.51 -35.55 -2.15
C LYS A 300 -33.31 -34.01 -2.04
N GLN A 301 -32.15 -33.63 -1.51
CA GLN A 301 -31.48 -32.32 -1.71
C GLN A 301 -31.13 -32.04 -3.19
N PRO A 302 -30.95 -30.74 -3.54
CA PRO A 302 -29.58 -30.26 -3.71
C PRO A 302 -29.31 -28.87 -3.08
N GLY A 303 -28.19 -28.79 -2.34
CA GLY A 303 -27.29 -27.62 -2.33
C GLY A 303 -27.58 -26.45 -1.40
N ASP A 304 -27.37 -26.63 -0.09
CA ASP A 304 -27.18 -25.50 0.83
C ASP A 304 -25.77 -24.93 0.64
N THR A 305 -25.68 -23.70 0.12
CA THR A 305 -24.52 -22.83 0.32
C THR A 305 -24.87 -21.97 1.54
N PRO A 306 -24.02 -21.87 2.58
CA PRO A 306 -24.36 -21.05 3.74
C PRO A 306 -24.38 -19.59 3.29
N GLY A 307 -25.54 -18.94 3.39
CA GLY A 307 -25.69 -17.52 3.08
C GLY A 307 -24.72 -16.70 3.92
N SER A 308 -23.84 -15.96 3.26
CA SER A 308 -23.01 -14.93 3.88
C SER A 308 -23.91 -13.83 4.44
N ASP A 309 -23.65 -13.41 5.66
CA ASP A 309 -24.32 -12.26 6.28
C ASP A 309 -23.99 -10.99 5.45
N PRO A 310 -24.99 -10.32 4.84
CA PRO A 310 -24.76 -9.21 3.93
C PRO A 310 -24.03 -8.01 4.58
N GLY A 311 -24.08 -7.89 5.92
CA GLY A 311 -23.32 -6.85 6.64
C GLY A 311 -21.81 -7.04 6.57
N ILE A 312 -21.33 -8.28 6.66
CA ILE A 312 -19.90 -8.63 6.66
C ILE A 312 -19.31 -8.49 5.24
N GLU A 313 -20.12 -8.78 4.22
CA GLU A 313 -19.70 -8.68 2.82
C GLU A 313 -19.53 -7.23 2.38
N ASN A 314 -20.43 -6.33 2.79
CA ASN A 314 -20.32 -4.90 2.52
C ASN A 314 -19.10 -4.25 3.20
N GLU A 315 -18.84 -4.59 4.47
CA GLU A 315 -17.67 -4.06 5.20
C GLU A 315 -16.36 -4.46 4.52
N ARG A 316 -16.23 -5.71 4.06
CA ARG A 316 -15.06 -6.18 3.29
C ARG A 316 -14.91 -5.50 1.93
N ILE A 317 -16.02 -5.19 1.25
CA ILE A 317 -16.00 -4.47 -0.02
C ILE A 317 -15.51 -3.02 0.19
N THR A 318 -15.97 -2.38 1.26
CA THR A 318 -15.55 -1.02 1.64
C THR A 318 -14.07 -0.97 1.99
N ASP A 319 -13.57 -1.89 2.82
CA ASP A 319 -12.15 -1.97 3.17
C ASP A 319 -11.26 -2.16 1.93
N LYS A 320 -11.66 -3.09 1.05
CA LYS A 320 -10.95 -3.33 -0.21
C LYS A 320 -10.94 -2.09 -1.10
N ALA A 321 -12.02 -1.31 -1.14
CA ALA A 321 -12.07 -0.11 -1.96
C ALA A 321 -11.15 1.01 -1.43
N HIS A 322 -11.02 1.14 -0.11
CA HIS A 322 -10.08 2.06 0.52
C HIS A 322 -8.62 1.67 0.30
N GLU A 323 -8.32 0.38 0.32
CA GLU A 323 -6.99 -0.15 -0.04
C GLU A 323 -6.65 0.21 -1.49
N ILE A 324 -7.55 -0.10 -2.44
CA ILE A 324 -7.38 0.21 -3.87
C ILE A 324 -7.20 1.73 -4.09
N GLN A 325 -7.99 2.56 -3.41
CA GLN A 325 -7.86 4.01 -3.45
C GLN A 325 -6.45 4.46 -3.02
N THR A 326 -5.91 3.86 -1.97
CA THR A 326 -4.58 4.20 -1.43
C THR A 326 -3.48 3.83 -2.42
N ILE A 327 -3.54 2.63 -3.01
CA ILE A 327 -2.60 2.16 -4.03
C ILE A 327 -2.61 3.09 -5.24
N LEU A 328 -3.80 3.42 -5.76
CA LEU A 328 -3.94 4.31 -6.92
C LEU A 328 -3.33 5.70 -6.67
N ILE A 329 -3.58 6.29 -5.50
CA ILE A 329 -3.02 7.60 -5.15
C ILE A 329 -1.49 7.51 -5.05
N PHE A 330 -0.97 6.44 -4.46
CA PHE A 330 0.47 6.19 -4.37
C PHE A 330 1.11 6.11 -5.76
N ASP A 331 0.60 5.24 -6.64
CA ASP A 331 1.15 5.04 -7.99
C ASP A 331 1.11 6.32 -8.83
N LEU A 332 -0.01 7.06 -8.79
CA LEU A 332 -0.15 8.33 -9.49
C LEU A 332 0.88 9.37 -9.00
N CYS A 333 1.15 9.42 -7.70
CA CYS A 333 2.15 10.31 -7.13
C CYS A 333 3.57 9.89 -7.55
N ALA A 334 3.87 8.60 -7.53
CA ALA A 334 5.15 8.06 -7.99
C ALA A 334 5.41 8.48 -9.45
N LEU A 335 4.49 8.11 -10.35
CA LEU A 335 4.59 8.35 -11.79
C LEU A 335 4.67 9.84 -12.15
N SER A 336 3.92 10.70 -11.46
CA SER A 336 3.91 12.15 -11.74
C SER A 336 5.27 12.80 -11.47
N GLU A 337 5.98 12.40 -10.42
CA GLU A 337 7.27 12.99 -10.05
C GLU A 337 8.36 12.64 -11.08
N ILE A 338 8.38 11.41 -11.59
CA ILE A 338 9.34 11.01 -12.64
C ILE A 338 9.07 11.74 -13.94
N ALA A 339 7.80 11.80 -14.38
CA ALA A 339 7.47 12.46 -15.64
C ALA A 339 7.63 13.99 -15.60
N THR A 340 7.81 14.56 -14.40
CA THR A 340 8.16 15.97 -14.21
C THR A 340 9.64 16.17 -13.87
N ALA A 341 10.45 15.12 -13.71
CA ALA A 341 11.87 15.26 -13.42
C ALA A 341 12.64 15.87 -14.63
N LYS A 342 13.60 16.75 -14.34
CA LYS A 342 14.44 17.40 -15.35
C LYS A 342 15.61 16.48 -15.72
N SER A 343 15.33 15.35 -16.38
CA SER A 343 16.38 14.52 -16.98
C SER A 343 16.26 14.52 -18.50
N PRO A 344 17.31 14.86 -19.26
CA PRO A 344 17.34 14.71 -20.72
C PRO A 344 17.02 13.28 -21.18
N ILE A 345 17.25 12.30 -20.28
CA ILE A 345 17.02 10.88 -20.49
C ILE A 345 15.51 10.56 -20.50
N ILE A 346 14.67 11.31 -19.76
CA ILE A 346 13.21 11.10 -19.75
C ILE A 346 12.59 11.44 -21.11
N GLY A 347 13.14 12.44 -21.82
CA GLY A 347 12.72 12.74 -23.20
C GLY A 347 13.11 11.65 -24.22
N LEU A 348 14.02 10.75 -23.86
CA LEU A 348 14.41 9.57 -24.65
C LEU A 348 13.54 8.34 -24.34
N TRP A 349 12.79 8.37 -23.24
CA TRP A 349 11.91 7.28 -22.83
C TRP A 349 10.60 7.35 -23.61
N LYS A 350 10.49 6.56 -24.67
CA LYS A 350 9.23 6.31 -25.38
C LYS A 350 8.36 5.36 -24.55
N LEU A 351 7.91 5.83 -23.40
CA LEU A 351 6.99 5.10 -22.53
C LEU A 351 5.72 4.77 -23.31
N THR A 352 5.25 3.52 -23.18
CA THR A 352 4.03 3.04 -23.82
C THR A 352 3.14 2.40 -22.76
N PRO A 353 1.91 2.93 -22.52
CA PRO A 353 1.39 4.20 -23.05
C PRO A 353 2.22 5.40 -22.58
N SER A 354 2.08 6.55 -23.24
CA SER A 354 2.69 7.79 -22.71
C SER A 354 1.99 8.21 -21.41
N LEU A 355 2.64 8.96 -20.52
CA LEU A 355 1.96 9.45 -19.30
C LEU A 355 0.69 10.25 -19.64
N PHE A 356 0.72 11.04 -20.71
CA PHE A 356 -0.44 11.80 -21.15
C PHE A 356 -1.59 10.85 -21.55
N GLU A 357 -1.31 9.80 -22.32
CA GLU A 357 -2.30 8.79 -22.72
C GLU A 357 -2.81 7.99 -21.52
N LEU A 358 -1.92 7.57 -20.62
CA LEU A 358 -2.27 6.89 -19.38
C LEU A 358 -3.29 7.70 -18.54
N LEU A 359 -3.02 8.98 -18.31
CA LEU A 359 -3.85 9.87 -17.47
C LEU A 359 -5.12 10.39 -18.17
N THR A 360 -5.21 10.30 -19.49
CA THR A 360 -6.37 10.82 -20.25
C THR A 360 -7.27 9.73 -20.81
N VAL A 361 -6.72 8.54 -21.07
CA VAL A 361 -7.43 7.40 -21.68
C VAL A 361 -7.62 6.29 -20.66
N HIS A 362 -6.55 5.79 -20.05
CA HIS A 362 -6.60 4.59 -19.20
C HIS A 362 -7.06 4.88 -17.77
N THR A 363 -6.78 6.07 -17.25
CA THR A 363 -7.19 6.54 -15.91
C THR A 363 -7.91 7.89 -16.02
N SER A 364 -9.04 7.90 -16.75
CA SER A 364 -9.73 9.15 -17.06
C SER A 364 -10.38 9.78 -15.82
N ALA A 365 -10.07 11.06 -15.57
CA ALA A 365 -10.74 11.87 -14.56
C ALA A 365 -12.23 12.13 -14.85
N CYS A 366 -12.72 11.76 -16.04
CA CYS A 366 -14.14 11.82 -16.40
C CYS A 366 -14.90 10.53 -16.04
N GLU A 367 -14.30 9.58 -15.34
CA GLU A 367 -15.04 8.46 -14.76
C GLU A 367 -15.86 8.93 -13.55
N TRP A 368 -17.08 9.37 -13.83
CA TRP A 368 -17.89 10.13 -12.89
C TRP A 368 -18.32 9.35 -11.63
N THR A 369 -18.45 8.02 -11.74
CA THR A 369 -18.75 7.17 -10.57
C THR A 369 -17.60 7.20 -9.57
N ILE A 370 -16.36 7.09 -10.05
CA ILE A 370 -15.15 7.21 -9.24
C ILE A 370 -15.02 8.66 -8.72
N ALA A 371 -15.27 9.67 -9.56
CA ALA A 371 -15.21 11.07 -9.13
C ALA A 371 -16.15 11.37 -7.96
N ARG A 372 -17.35 10.77 -7.98
CA ARG A 372 -18.36 10.94 -6.93
C ARG A 372 -18.01 10.19 -5.65
N CYS A 373 -17.62 8.91 -5.76
CA CYS A 373 -17.38 8.05 -4.58
C CYS A 373 -15.97 8.22 -3.99
N TYR A 374 -14.96 8.49 -4.83
CA TYR A 374 -13.54 8.57 -4.48
C TYR A 374 -12.89 9.85 -5.07
N PRO A 375 -13.33 11.05 -4.67
CA PRO A 375 -12.89 12.33 -5.25
C PRO A 375 -11.38 12.60 -5.15
N ALA A 376 -10.71 12.03 -4.15
CA ALA A 376 -9.26 12.13 -4.01
C ALA A 376 -8.50 11.48 -5.18
N VAL A 377 -9.03 10.38 -5.74
CA VAL A 377 -8.44 9.71 -6.92
C VAL A 377 -8.56 10.63 -8.14
N GLN A 378 -9.76 11.19 -8.37
CA GLN A 378 -9.99 12.14 -9.47
C GLN A 378 -9.05 13.35 -9.37
N TYR A 379 -8.94 13.94 -8.18
CA TYR A 379 -8.05 15.08 -7.94
C TYR A 379 -6.58 14.72 -8.23
N THR A 380 -6.13 13.56 -7.78
CA THR A 380 -4.74 13.11 -7.96
C THR A 380 -4.39 12.89 -9.43
N ILE A 381 -5.29 12.26 -10.21
CA ILE A 381 -5.15 12.13 -11.67
C ILE A 381 -4.98 13.50 -12.33
N LEU A 382 -5.86 14.44 -11.99
CA LEU A 382 -5.84 15.78 -12.58
C LEU A 382 -4.61 16.59 -12.16
N HIS A 383 -4.20 16.48 -10.90
CA HIS A 383 -3.00 17.14 -10.40
C HIS A 383 -1.73 16.60 -11.06
N ALA A 384 -1.65 15.28 -11.27
CA ALA A 384 -0.56 14.65 -12.00
C ALA A 384 -0.50 15.13 -13.46
N LEU A 385 -1.65 15.17 -14.13
CA LEU A 385 -1.76 15.64 -15.51
C LEU A 385 -1.42 17.13 -15.63
N TYR A 386 -1.93 17.96 -14.71
CA TYR A 386 -1.60 19.38 -14.60
C TYR A 386 -0.10 19.60 -14.47
N SER A 387 0.54 18.92 -13.52
CA SER A 387 1.99 19.02 -13.26
C SER A 387 2.81 18.64 -14.49
N HIS A 388 2.43 17.55 -15.16
CA HIS A 388 3.05 17.12 -16.42
C HIS A 388 2.88 18.17 -17.54
N CYS A 389 1.68 18.74 -17.67
CA CYS A 389 1.40 19.77 -18.67
C CYS A 389 2.17 21.07 -18.40
N GLN A 390 2.23 21.54 -17.15
CA GLN A 390 3.01 22.72 -16.76
C GLN A 390 4.49 22.57 -17.12
N ARG A 391 5.05 21.39 -16.83
CA ARG A 391 6.45 21.07 -17.15
C ARG A 391 6.75 21.17 -18.65
N ASN A 392 5.78 20.79 -19.48
CA ASN A 392 5.86 20.86 -20.93
C ASN A 392 5.33 22.19 -21.50
N THR A 393 5.24 23.25 -20.69
CA THR A 393 4.73 24.58 -21.10
C THR A 393 3.33 24.50 -21.75
N HIS A 394 2.50 23.61 -21.22
CA HIS A 394 1.19 23.25 -21.74
C HIS A 394 1.18 22.88 -23.22
N PHE A 395 2.29 22.32 -23.73
CA PHE A 395 2.48 21.94 -25.13
C PHE A 395 2.34 23.12 -26.11
N LEU A 396 2.67 24.33 -25.67
CA LEU A 396 2.66 25.53 -26.50
C LEU A 396 3.61 25.41 -27.70
N SER A 397 4.73 24.70 -27.54
CA SER A 397 5.68 24.41 -28.63
C SER A 397 5.00 23.67 -29.78
N SER A 398 4.15 22.69 -29.51
CA SER A 398 3.40 21.97 -30.54
C SER A 398 2.45 22.89 -31.31
N VAL A 399 1.84 23.87 -30.65
CA VAL A 399 1.01 24.91 -31.30
C VAL A 399 1.87 25.84 -32.18
N LYS A 400 3.10 26.14 -31.76
CA LYS A 400 4.08 26.91 -32.54
C LYS A 400 4.64 26.12 -33.72
N ASP A 401 4.93 24.83 -33.57
CA ASP A 401 5.49 23.99 -34.65
C ASP A 401 4.46 23.66 -35.73
N LEU A 402 3.16 23.68 -35.39
CA LEU A 402 2.05 23.68 -36.36
C LEU A 402 2.06 24.89 -37.31
N ILE A 403 2.87 25.92 -37.05
CA ILE A 403 3.16 27.00 -38.01
C ILE A 403 3.98 26.46 -39.20
N ARG A 404 4.82 25.44 -38.98
CA ARG A 404 5.69 24.84 -40.00
C ARG A 404 5.10 23.59 -40.65
N ASN A 405 4.28 22.78 -39.95
CA ASN A 405 3.68 21.55 -40.51
C ASN A 405 2.22 21.33 -40.03
N PRO A 406 1.19 21.51 -40.88
CA PRO A 406 -0.22 21.49 -40.49
C PRO A 406 -0.89 20.10 -40.41
N THR A 407 -0.16 18.99 -40.50
CA THR A 407 -0.74 17.63 -40.60
C THR A 407 -1.10 16.96 -39.27
N ASN A 408 -0.69 17.50 -38.12
CA ASN A 408 -1.07 16.96 -36.80
C ASN A 408 -2.39 17.56 -36.31
N GLN A 409 -3.47 16.79 -36.44
CA GLN A 409 -4.82 17.21 -36.03
C GLN A 409 -5.07 16.81 -34.56
N ASN A 410 -5.34 17.83 -33.74
CA ASN A 410 -5.59 17.82 -32.28
C ASN A 410 -4.33 17.84 -31.40
N GLY A 411 -3.85 19.05 -31.11
CA GLY A 411 -2.79 19.26 -30.13
C GLY A 411 -3.27 19.03 -28.70
N SER A 412 -2.38 18.52 -27.85
CA SER A 412 -2.65 18.21 -26.43
C SER A 412 -3.26 19.40 -25.68
N MET A 413 -2.90 20.66 -26.00
CA MET A 413 -3.49 21.86 -25.38
C MET A 413 -5.00 21.96 -25.61
N SER A 414 -5.49 21.75 -26.84
CA SER A 414 -6.92 21.82 -27.15
C SER A 414 -7.70 20.72 -26.46
N PHE A 415 -7.11 19.52 -26.35
CA PHE A 415 -7.70 18.43 -25.57
C PHE A 415 -7.85 18.83 -24.09
N ILE A 416 -6.80 19.40 -23.48
CA ILE A 416 -6.84 19.86 -22.09
C ILE A 416 -7.93 20.92 -21.88
N LEU A 417 -8.05 21.91 -22.76
CA LEU A 417 -9.11 22.92 -22.65
C LEU A 417 -10.52 22.30 -22.72
N GLY A 418 -10.70 21.30 -23.59
CA GLY A 418 -11.93 20.51 -23.67
C GLY A 418 -12.21 19.69 -22.41
N LEU A 419 -11.18 19.06 -21.84
CA LEU A 419 -11.26 18.31 -20.58
C LEU A 419 -11.66 19.22 -19.41
N LEU A 420 -11.00 20.37 -19.26
CA LEU A 420 -11.31 21.36 -18.22
C LEU A 420 -12.75 21.85 -18.31
N SER A 421 -13.24 22.12 -19.52
CA SER A 421 -14.63 22.54 -19.75
C SER A 421 -15.63 21.49 -19.26
N LYS A 422 -15.40 20.20 -19.56
CA LYS A 422 -16.24 19.10 -19.10
C LYS A 422 -16.26 18.98 -17.56
N LEU A 423 -15.09 19.06 -16.94
CA LEU A 423 -14.93 18.91 -15.49
C LEU A 423 -15.56 20.06 -14.70
N LEU A 424 -15.47 21.29 -15.20
CA LEU A 424 -16.04 22.47 -14.54
C LEU A 424 -17.58 22.44 -14.49
N VAL A 425 -18.23 21.85 -15.49
CA VAL A 425 -19.70 21.79 -15.55
C VAL A 425 -20.27 20.59 -14.77
N ASN A 426 -19.57 19.45 -14.74
CA ASN A 426 -20.13 18.21 -14.18
C ASN A 426 -20.29 18.28 -12.64
N SER A 427 -21.48 17.96 -12.13
CA SER A 427 -21.81 17.97 -10.69
C SER A 427 -21.00 16.98 -9.86
N SER A 428 -20.49 15.91 -10.46
CA SER A 428 -19.66 14.91 -9.78
C SER A 428 -18.25 15.40 -9.47
N SER A 429 -17.81 16.50 -10.10
CA SER A 429 -16.51 17.12 -9.79
C SER A 429 -16.59 17.87 -8.46
N GLY A 430 -15.78 17.43 -7.49
CA GLY A 430 -15.65 18.07 -6.19
C GLY A 430 -15.11 19.51 -6.26
N GLN A 431 -15.22 20.23 -5.13
CA GLN A 431 -14.82 21.64 -5.04
C GLN A 431 -13.33 21.87 -5.36
N ASP A 432 -12.44 21.02 -4.84
CA ASP A 432 -11.00 21.18 -5.05
C ASP A 432 -10.57 20.84 -6.48
N THR A 433 -11.20 19.83 -7.09
CA THR A 433 -11.05 19.53 -8.53
C THR A 433 -11.40 20.76 -9.38
N ARG A 434 -12.53 21.41 -9.09
CA ARG A 434 -12.96 22.63 -9.80
C ARG A 434 -11.98 23.77 -9.61
N ARG A 435 -11.49 23.99 -8.39
CA ARG A 435 -10.46 25.00 -8.10
C ARG A 435 -9.20 24.78 -8.93
N LEU A 436 -8.69 23.54 -8.96
CA LEU A 436 -7.54 23.18 -9.78
C LEU A 436 -7.81 23.45 -11.27
N CYS A 437 -8.99 23.07 -11.77
CA CYS A 437 -9.37 23.32 -13.16
C CYS A 437 -9.41 24.82 -13.50
N LEU A 438 -9.89 25.66 -12.59
CA LEU A 438 -9.94 27.12 -12.76
C LEU A 438 -8.53 27.73 -12.80
N VAL A 439 -7.66 27.33 -11.87
CA VAL A 439 -6.25 27.77 -11.85
C VAL A 439 -5.58 27.38 -13.16
N TRP A 440 -5.74 26.12 -13.57
CA TRP A 440 -5.13 25.60 -14.78
C TRP A 440 -5.67 26.27 -16.06
N ALA A 441 -6.98 26.48 -16.16
CA ALA A 441 -7.58 27.21 -17.27
C ALA A 441 -7.01 28.65 -17.37
N THR A 442 -6.88 29.32 -16.23
CA THR A 442 -6.34 30.69 -16.16
C THR A 442 -4.88 30.74 -16.63
N GLU A 443 -4.05 29.79 -16.20
CA GLU A 443 -2.65 29.69 -16.65
C GLU A 443 -2.52 29.46 -18.15
N ILE A 444 -3.30 28.53 -18.73
CA ILE A 444 -3.28 28.28 -20.16
C ILE A 444 -3.74 29.52 -20.94
N LEU A 445 -4.82 30.17 -20.51
CA LEU A 445 -5.33 31.37 -21.16
C LEU A 445 -4.31 32.52 -21.13
N ASP A 446 -3.72 32.79 -19.97
CA ASP A 446 -2.68 33.81 -19.83
C ASP A 446 -1.48 33.51 -20.74
N LEU A 447 -1.06 32.25 -20.83
CA LEU A 447 0.02 31.82 -21.72
C LEU A 447 -0.32 32.03 -23.21
N ILE A 448 -1.55 31.67 -23.63
CA ILE A 448 -2.02 31.87 -25.01
C ILE A 448 -2.02 33.35 -25.37
N PHE A 449 -2.61 34.20 -24.52
CA PHE A 449 -2.73 35.62 -24.80
C PHE A 449 -1.38 36.36 -24.80
N LYS A 450 -0.47 36.01 -23.89
CA LYS A 450 0.91 36.54 -23.88
C LYS A 450 1.74 36.11 -25.09
N SER A 451 1.40 34.98 -25.72
CA SER A 451 2.12 34.46 -26.88
C SER A 451 1.73 35.13 -28.21
N GLY A 452 0.73 36.01 -28.21
CA GLY A 452 0.32 36.81 -29.37
C GLY A 452 -0.95 36.32 -30.09
N PRO A 453 -1.51 37.15 -30.98
CA PRO A 453 -2.81 36.90 -31.62
C PRO A 453 -2.81 35.71 -32.59
N GLU A 454 -1.67 35.39 -33.19
CA GLU A 454 -1.53 34.26 -34.12
C GLU A 454 -1.76 32.91 -33.43
N ILE A 455 -1.19 32.74 -32.23
CA ILE A 455 -1.38 31.55 -31.39
C ILE A 455 -2.84 31.42 -30.96
N THR A 456 -3.44 32.52 -30.52
CA THR A 456 -4.86 32.58 -30.11
C THR A 456 -5.77 32.10 -31.24
N THR A 457 -5.57 32.62 -32.46
CA THR A 457 -6.34 32.26 -33.66
C THR A 457 -6.18 30.77 -34.02
N ARG A 458 -5.01 30.18 -33.76
CA ARG A 458 -4.78 28.75 -34.01
C ARG A 458 -5.47 27.86 -32.99
N VAL A 459 -5.41 28.22 -31.71
CA VAL A 459 -6.15 27.49 -30.67
C VAL A 459 -7.65 27.55 -30.96
N GLN A 460 -8.18 28.70 -31.41
CA GLN A 460 -9.57 28.85 -31.84
C GLN A 460 -10.01 27.89 -32.94
N LYS A 461 -9.10 27.43 -33.82
CA LYS A 461 -9.43 26.45 -34.87
C LYS A 461 -9.70 25.04 -34.31
N HIS A 462 -9.16 24.74 -33.14
CA HIS A 462 -9.23 23.41 -32.52
C HIS A 462 -10.02 23.41 -31.20
N PHE A 463 -10.35 24.59 -30.66
CA PHE A 463 -11.11 24.73 -29.43
C PHE A 463 -11.99 25.99 -29.48
N ASN A 464 -13.28 25.85 -29.18
CA ASN A 464 -14.18 26.98 -29.07
C ASN A 464 -14.10 27.59 -27.65
N PHE A 465 -13.56 28.80 -27.53
CA PHE A 465 -13.44 29.50 -26.24
C PHE A 465 -14.77 29.80 -25.57
N ASP A 466 -15.88 29.89 -26.32
CA ASP A 466 -17.21 30.07 -25.73
C ASP A 466 -17.61 28.86 -24.87
N VAL A 467 -17.16 27.66 -25.21
CA VAL A 467 -17.40 26.44 -24.42
C VAL A 467 -16.76 26.57 -23.05
N LEU A 468 -15.51 27.04 -22.99
CA LEU A 468 -14.83 27.30 -21.73
C LEU A 468 -15.49 28.44 -20.97
N GLY A 469 -15.81 29.55 -21.65
CA GLY A 469 -16.49 30.71 -21.06
C GLY A 469 -17.80 30.33 -20.36
N ASN A 470 -18.63 29.51 -21.02
CA ASN A 470 -19.87 28.99 -20.44
C ASN A 470 -19.63 28.05 -19.26
N SER A 471 -18.54 27.27 -19.30
CA SER A 471 -18.16 26.35 -18.22
C SER A 471 -17.66 27.06 -16.96
N LEU A 472 -17.21 28.31 -17.09
CA LEU A 472 -16.76 29.16 -15.97
C LEU A 472 -17.92 29.84 -15.23
N LEU A 473 -19.16 29.74 -15.74
CA LEU A 473 -20.32 30.32 -15.06
C LEU A 473 -20.64 29.55 -13.77
N PRO A 474 -21.19 30.23 -12.75
CA PRO A 474 -21.63 29.57 -11.52
C PRO A 474 -22.60 28.43 -11.83
N LEU A 475 -22.42 27.27 -11.17
CA LEU A 475 -23.31 26.12 -11.35
C LEU A 475 -24.79 26.45 -11.09
N SER A 476 -25.06 27.37 -10.16
CA SER A 476 -26.42 27.86 -9.87
C SER A 476 -27.13 28.48 -11.08
N LYS A 477 -26.37 28.94 -12.10
CA LYS A 477 -26.90 29.42 -13.37
C LYS A 477 -27.00 28.32 -14.45
N LEU A 478 -26.24 27.22 -14.30
CA LEU A 478 -26.22 26.09 -15.23
C LEU A 478 -27.26 25.01 -14.88
N PHE A 479 -27.58 24.87 -13.58
CA PHE A 479 -28.57 23.92 -13.06
C PHE A 479 -29.52 24.63 -12.09
N PRO A 480 -30.53 25.37 -12.58
CA PRO A 480 -31.44 26.14 -11.74
C PRO A 480 -32.29 25.30 -10.76
N ASN A 481 -32.37 23.97 -10.96
CA ASN A 481 -33.17 23.06 -10.13
C ASN A 481 -32.37 22.30 -9.05
N PHE A 482 -31.07 22.57 -8.87
CA PHE A 482 -30.23 21.92 -7.84
C PHE A 482 -30.03 22.77 -6.58
N ALA A 483 -30.76 23.89 -6.46
CA ALA A 483 -30.84 24.66 -5.23
C ALA A 483 -32.03 24.18 -4.38
N MET A 484 -31.86 23.04 -3.71
CA MET A 484 -32.58 22.73 -2.47
C MET A 484 -31.73 21.85 -1.57
#